data_AF-A0A137SPM9-F1
#
_entry.id   AF-A0A137SPM9-F1
#
_cell.length_a   1.000
_cell.length_b   1.000
_cell.length_c   1.000
_cell.angle_alpha   90.00
_cell.angle_beta   90.00
_cell.angle_gamma   90.00
#
_symmetry.space_group_name_H-M   'P 1'
#
loop_
_entity.id
_entity.type
_entity.pdbx_description
1 polymer ?
#
loop_
_entity_poly.entity_id
_entity_poly.type
_entity_poly.pdbx_seq_one_letter_code
_entity_poly.pdbx_strand_id
1 'polypeptide(L)' 'MKQFKVGGIYAGEDRIEIEVVKRTKQTITFKYTKPNWWEEDTEKEFRKKVRHFNNNYETINLGSHWSEPSVNAN' A
#
# COMPACT_ATOMS: atom_id res chain seq x y z
N MET A 1 -13.10 -2.17 -11.10
CA MET A 1 -12.41 -1.63 -9.91
C MET A 1 -11.04 -2.27 -9.80
N LYS A 2 -9.97 -1.46 -9.84
CA LYS A 2 -8.60 -2.00 -9.65
C LYS A 2 -8.40 -2.34 -8.17
N GLN A 3 -7.78 -3.49 -7.91
CA GLN A 3 -7.58 -4.01 -6.56
C GLN A 3 -6.12 -4.39 -6.34
N PHE A 4 -5.67 -4.30 -5.09
CA PHE A 4 -4.33 -4.79 -4.71
C PHE A 4 -4.25 -6.29 -4.95
N LYS A 5 -3.10 -6.79 -5.41
CA LYS A 5 -2.84 -8.21 -5.62
C LYS A 5 -1.63 -8.64 -4.80
N VAL A 6 -1.67 -9.85 -4.28
CA VAL A 6 -0.50 -10.44 -3.60
C VAL A 6 0.65 -10.55 -4.60
N GLY A 7 1.86 -10.18 -4.18
CA GLY A 7 3.07 -10.03 -5.02
C GLY A 7 3.08 -8.75 -5.87
N GLY A 8 2.04 -7.91 -5.78
CA GLY A 8 1.99 -6.64 -6.47
C GLY A 8 2.79 -5.57 -5.72
N ILE A 9 3.57 -4.81 -6.48
CA ILE A 9 4.31 -3.65 -6.00
C ILE A 9 3.52 -2.38 -6.38
N TYR A 10 3.33 -1.49 -5.41
CA TYR A 10 2.55 -0.27 -5.56
C TYR A 10 3.30 0.90 -4.93
N ALA A 11 3.43 2.01 -5.68
CA ALA A 11 4.09 3.21 -5.21
C ALA A 11 3.07 4.30 -4.83
N GLY A 12 3.41 5.14 -3.86
CA GLY A 12 2.79 6.44 -3.64
C GLY A 12 3.64 7.56 -4.26
N GLU A 13 3.12 8.79 -4.26
CA GLU A 13 3.80 9.96 -4.85
C GLU A 13 5.16 10.27 -4.19
N ASP A 14 5.34 9.93 -2.91
CA ASP A 14 6.57 10.21 -2.15
C ASP A 14 7.65 9.12 -2.27
N ARG A 15 7.66 8.37 -3.38
CA ARG A 15 8.58 7.24 -3.62
C ARG A 15 8.48 6.11 -2.59
N ILE A 16 7.46 6.14 -1.73
CA ILE A 16 7.11 5.04 -0.84
C ILE A 16 6.56 3.92 -1.69
N GLU A 17 7.19 2.76 -1.62
CA GLU A 17 6.83 1.60 -2.40
C GLU A 17 6.56 0.42 -1.47
N ILE A 18 5.46 -0.26 -1.72
CA ILE A 18 5.00 -1.38 -0.91
C ILE A 18 4.81 -2.62 -1.76
N GLU A 19 5.15 -3.78 -1.21
CA GLU A 19 4.81 -5.08 -1.76
C GLU A 19 3.71 -5.71 -0.92
N VAL A 20 2.63 -6.15 -1.56
CA VAL A 20 1.52 -6.82 -0.87
C VAL A 20 1.84 -8.30 -0.67
N VAL A 21 2.04 -8.71 0.58
CA VAL A 21 2.39 -10.09 0.93
C VAL A 21 1.16 -10.95 1.28
N LYS A 22 0.08 -10.36 1.78
CA LYS A 22 -1.19 -11.06 2.07
C LYS A 22 -2.37 -10.16 1.78
N ARG A 23 -3.49 -10.75 1.35
CA ARG A 23 -4.74 -10.03 1.07
C ARG A 23 -5.94 -10.76 1.66
N THR A 24 -6.85 -9.99 2.25
CA THR A 24 -8.21 -10.42 2.60
C THR A 24 -9.23 -9.54 1.89
N LYS A 25 -10.52 -9.80 2.08
CA LYS A 25 -11.60 -8.96 1.51
C LYS A 25 -11.54 -7.50 1.97
N GLN A 26 -11.02 -7.22 3.16
CA GLN A 26 -11.06 -5.89 3.77
C GLN A 26 -9.69 -5.30 4.11
N THR A 27 -8.63 -6.10 4.08
CA THR A 27 -7.29 -5.68 4.49
C THR A 27 -6.22 -6.22 3.56
N ILE A 28 -5.12 -5.48 3.47
CA ILE A 28 -3.87 -6.01 2.94
C ILE A 28 -2.82 -6.03 4.05
N THR A 29 -1.92 -6.99 3.94
CA THR A 29 -0.64 -6.99 4.63
C THR A 29 0.43 -6.69 3.58
N PHE A 30 1.31 -5.76 3.89
CA PHE A 30 2.37 -5.33 2.99
C PHE A 30 3.68 -5.11 3.74
N LYS A 31 4.78 -5.07 3.00
CA LYS A 31 6.08 -4.60 3.47
C LYS A 31 6.57 -3.46 2.59
N TYR A 32 7.46 -2.64 3.10
CA TYR A 32 8.13 -1.65 2.26
C TYR A 32 9.21 -2.35 1.43
N THR A 33 9.34 -2.00 0.14
CA THR A 33 10.35 -2.62 -0.73
C THR A 33 11.75 -2.06 -0.50
N LYS A 34 11.85 -0.89 0.12
CA LYS A 34 13.09 -0.18 0.45
C LYS A 34 12.93 0.66 1.72
N PRO A 35 14.02 0.90 2.46
CA PRO A 35 14.01 1.82 3.59
C PRO A 35 13.51 3.20 3.15
N ASN A 36 12.73 3.84 4.01
CA ASN A 36 12.23 5.18 3.78
C ASN A 36 12.16 5.94 5.12
N TRP A 37 11.93 7.24 5.04
CA TRP A 37 11.78 8.14 6.20
C TRP A 37 10.75 7.72 7.26
N TRP A 38 9.86 6.77 6.96
CA TRP A 38 8.87 6.24 7.91
C TRP A 38 9.30 4.91 8.54
N GLU A 39 9.99 4.05 7.77
CA GLU A 39 10.37 2.72 8.21
C GLU A 39 11.67 2.28 7.53
N GLU A 40 12.64 1.87 8.36
CA GLU A 40 13.95 1.38 7.93
C GLU A 40 13.97 -0.14 7.78
N ASP A 41 13.14 -0.86 8.55
CA ASP A 41 13.01 -2.31 8.49
C ASP A 41 12.05 -2.74 7.37
N THR A 42 12.60 -3.20 6.25
CA THR A 42 11.84 -3.67 5.09
C THR A 42 11.24 -5.05 5.25
N GLU A 43 11.63 -5.83 6.27
CA GLU A 43 11.07 -7.16 6.52
C GLU A 43 9.83 -7.09 7.42
N LYS A 44 9.59 -5.94 8.04
CA LYS A 44 8.43 -5.70 8.90
C LYS A 44 7.13 -5.68 8.09
N GLU A 45 6.21 -6.57 8.46
CA GLU A 45 4.87 -6.62 7.88
C GLU A 45 3.92 -5.61 8.55
N PHE A 46 3.19 -4.85 7.73
CA PHE A 46 2.16 -3.92 8.15
C PHE A 46 0.79 -4.35 7.66
N ARG A 47 -0.25 -4.15 8.48
CA ARG A 47 -1.63 -4.46 8.11
C ARG A 47 -2.48 -3.20 8.07
N LYS A 48 -3.17 -2.96 6.94
CA LYS A 48 -4.07 -1.82 6.76
C LYS A 48 -5.40 -2.24 6.14
N LYS A 49 -6.47 -1.50 6.47
CA LYS A 49 -7.77 -1.62 5.83
C LYS A 49 -7.71 -1.00 4.44
N VAL A 50 -8.29 -1.68 3.47
CA VAL A 50 -8.48 -1.17 2.12
C VAL A 50 -9.57 -0.10 2.15
N ARG A 51 -9.30 1.02 1.49
CA ARG A 51 -10.28 2.06 1.19
C ARG A 51 -10.54 2.11 -0.32
N HIS A 52 -11.68 2.66 -0.70
CA HIS A 52 -12.06 2.82 -2.09
C HIS A 52 -12.14 4.31 -2.40
N PHE A 53 -11.44 4.76 -3.43
CA PHE A 53 -11.56 6.12 -3.93
C PHE A 53 -12.56 6.13 -5.10
N ASN A 54 -13.68 6.84 -4.92
CA ASN A 54 -14.77 6.97 -5.90
C ASN A 54 -15.19 5.65 -6.58
N ASN A 55 -15.10 4.50 -5.87
CA ASN A 55 -15.35 3.14 -6.39
C ASN A 55 -14.48 2.70 -7.58
N ASN A 56 -13.46 3.47 -7.96
CA ASN A 56 -12.64 3.21 -9.13
C ASN A 56 -11.43 2.32 -8.81
N TYR A 57 -10.78 2.59 -7.68
CA TYR A 57 -9.58 1.88 -7.26
C TYR A 57 -9.43 1.80 -5.73
N GLU A 58 -8.65 0.81 -5.31
CA GLU A 58 -8.26 0.60 -3.92
C GLU A 58 -7.05 1.45 -3.52
N THR A 59 -7.09 1.99 -2.30
CA THR A 59 -5.98 2.71 -1.66
C THR A 59 -5.83 2.25 -0.21
N ILE A 60 -4.69 2.54 0.42
CA ILE A 60 -4.49 2.34 1.86
C ILE A 60 -4.05 3.64 2.54
N ASN A 61 -4.56 3.87 3.74
CA ASN A 61 -4.11 5.00 4.55
C ASN A 61 -2.88 4.63 5.39
N LEU A 62 -1.73 5.24 5.06
CA LEU A 62 -0.50 5.06 5.83
C LEU A 62 -0.47 5.88 7.12
N GLY A 63 -1.29 6.92 7.25
CA GLY A 63 -1.41 7.75 8.44
C GLY A 63 -1.84 9.17 8.08
N SER A 64 -1.22 10.18 8.69
CA SER A 64 -1.45 11.60 8.38
C SER A 64 -0.82 12.08 7.07
N HIS A 65 -0.26 11.20 6.25
CA HIS A 65 0.43 11.57 5.01
C HIS A 65 -0.50 11.49 3.79
N TRP A 66 -0.41 12.48 2.91
CA TRP A 66 -1.26 12.61 1.71
C TRP A 66 -0.78 11.73 0.54
N SER A 67 0.39 11.09 0.65
CA SER A 67 1.03 10.26 -0.38
C SER A 67 0.68 8.77 -0.26
N GLU A 68 -0.60 8.46 -0.09
CA GLU A 68 -1.07 7.09 0.10
C GLU A 68 -0.78 6.21 -1.14
N PRO A 69 -0.15 5.02 -0.97
CA PRO A 69 -0.01 4.07 -2.07
C PRO A 69 -1.37 3.63 -2.60
N SER A 70 -1.53 3.70 -3.91
CA SER A 70 -2.77 3.32 -4.59
C SER A 70 -2.48 2.44 -5.79
N VAL A 71 -3.45 1.62 -6.18
CA VAL A 71 -3.34 0.78 -7.38
C VAL A 71 -3.44 1.57 -8.70
N ASN A 72 -3.51 2.90 -8.63
CA ASN A 72 -3.56 3.79 -9.77
C ASN A 72 -2.29 4.63 -9.97
N ALA A 73 -1.40 4.65 -8.97
CA ALA A 73 -0.08 5.24 -9.11
C ALA A 73 0.82 4.23 -9.83
N ASN A 74 0.89 4.39 -11.15
CA ASN A 74 1.83 3.72 -12.06
C ASN A 74 2.60 4.79 -12.81
#